data_AF-A0A7V9BQS1-F1
#
_entry.id   AF-A0A7V9BQS1-F1
#
_cell.length_a   1.000
_cell.length_b   1.000
_cell.length_c   1.000
_cell.angle_alpha   90.00
_cell.angle_beta   90.00
_cell.angle_gamma   90.00
#
_symmetry.space_group_name_H-M   'P 1'
#
loop_
_entity.id
_entity.type
_entity.pdbx_description
1 polymer ?
#
loop_
_entity_poly.entity_id
_entity_poly.type
_entity_poly.pdbx_seq_one_letter_code
_entity_poly.pdbx_strand_id
1 'polypeptide(L)'
;MATFTKGLKRVTLRGRRGARDDAPQARGAQTATAVAEGPAVDIAPNDPIVAYFQSASGVVEIDSLELESPAKDELKAAGVKMVVPLISQGELIGLLNLGSRLSEQDYSADDRKLLANLAAQAAPAVRVGQLVRQQEA
;
A
#
# COMPACT_ATOMS: atom_id res chain seq x y z
N MET A 1 -7.01 -13.12 -38.71
CA MET A 1 -7.66 -14.42 -38.43
C MET A 1 -6.87 -15.14 -37.35
N ALA A 2 -7.59 -15.81 -36.44
CA ALA A 2 -7.13 -16.68 -35.34
C ALA A 2 -6.64 -16.02 -34.04
N THR A 3 -7.62 -15.57 -33.26
CA THR A 3 -7.65 -15.49 -31.79
C THR A 3 -7.27 -16.84 -31.17
N PHE A 4 -6.37 -16.85 -30.18
CA PHE A 4 -6.20 -17.98 -29.27
C PHE A 4 -6.32 -17.52 -27.82
N THR A 5 -7.56 -17.54 -27.34
CA THR A 5 -7.91 -17.62 -25.92
C THR A 5 -7.67 -19.05 -25.45
N LYS A 6 -6.89 -19.24 -24.38
CA LYS A 6 -7.02 -20.46 -23.56
C LYS A 6 -6.63 -20.18 -22.11
N GLY A 7 -7.67 -20.02 -21.30
CA GLY A 7 -7.57 -20.02 -19.85
C GLY A 7 -7.11 -21.38 -19.33
N LEU A 8 -6.23 -21.35 -18.33
CA LEU A 8 -5.82 -22.54 -17.60
C LEU A 8 -6.65 -22.63 -16.31
N LYS A 9 -7.59 -23.56 -16.30
CA LYS A 9 -8.41 -23.90 -15.13
C LYS A 9 -7.56 -24.62 -14.08
N ARG A 10 -7.74 -24.22 -12.82
CA ARG A 10 -7.13 -24.82 -11.62
C ARG A 10 -7.49 -26.31 -11.51
N VAL A 11 -6.48 -27.15 -11.36
CA VAL A 11 -6.61 -28.56 -10.99
C VAL A 11 -6.75 -28.67 -9.48
N THR A 12 -7.92 -29.08 -8.99
CA THR A 12 -8.14 -29.50 -7.60
C THR A 12 -7.96 -31.01 -7.48
N LEU A 13 -6.86 -31.45 -6.87
CA LEU A 13 -6.67 -32.85 -6.50
C LEU A 13 -7.05 -33.04 -5.03
N ARG A 14 -8.23 -33.63 -4.81
CA ARG A 14 -8.78 -33.98 -3.50
C ARG A 14 -8.30 -35.38 -3.10
N GLY A 15 -7.43 -35.41 -2.09
CA GLY A 15 -7.41 -36.38 -1.00
C GLY A 15 -7.17 -37.86 -1.29
N ARG A 16 -5.99 -38.34 -0.91
CA ARG A 16 -5.87 -39.68 -0.31
C ARG A 16 -5.01 -39.63 0.94
N ARG A 17 -5.69 -39.90 2.05
CA ARG A 17 -5.25 -39.94 3.45
C ARG A 17 -4.39 -41.19 3.66
N GLY A 18 -3.18 -41.02 4.17
CA GLY A 18 -2.31 -42.09 4.66
C GLY A 18 -1.53 -41.56 5.86
N ALA A 19 -1.81 -42.10 7.04
CA ALA A 19 -1.27 -41.69 8.32
C ALA A 19 0.20 -42.11 8.49
N ARG A 20 1.01 -41.26 9.12
CA ARG A 20 2.06 -41.59 10.08
C ARG A 20 2.62 -40.33 10.73
N ASP A 21 2.93 -40.49 12.02
CA ASP A 21 3.24 -39.49 13.04
C ASP A 21 4.56 -38.73 12.84
N ASP A 22 4.71 -37.68 13.66
CA ASP A 22 5.91 -36.88 13.98
C ASP A 22 6.27 -35.68 13.09
N ALA A 23 5.68 -34.51 13.43
CA ALA A 23 6.35 -33.20 13.62
C ALA A 23 5.31 -32.06 13.73
N PRO A 24 5.39 -31.12 14.70
CA PRO A 24 4.71 -29.84 14.60
C PRO A 24 5.50 -28.96 13.62
N GLN A 25 5.45 -29.31 12.34
CA GLN A 25 6.05 -28.55 11.27
C GLN A 25 5.15 -27.34 10.99
N ALA A 26 5.74 -26.16 11.21
CA ALA A 26 5.20 -24.84 10.95
C ALA A 26 4.12 -24.84 9.88
N ARG A 27 2.85 -24.66 10.31
CA ARG A 27 1.78 -24.29 9.40
C ARG A 27 2.15 -22.93 8.86
N GLY A 28 2.69 -22.95 7.65
CA GLY A 28 3.10 -21.77 6.92
C GLY A 28 2.00 -20.72 6.99
N ALA A 29 2.41 -19.53 7.41
CA ALA A 29 1.71 -18.30 7.08
C ALA A 29 1.76 -18.13 5.56
N GLN A 30 1.00 -18.95 4.84
CA GLN A 30 0.52 -18.69 3.49
C GLN A 30 -0.77 -17.90 3.59
N THR A 31 -0.80 -16.85 4.42
CA THR A 31 -1.53 -15.65 4.04
C THR A 31 -0.63 -14.99 3.01
N ALA A 32 -0.80 -15.37 1.75
CA ALA A 32 -0.57 -14.42 0.68
C ALA A 32 -1.41 -13.21 1.08
N THR A 33 -0.76 -12.20 1.65
CA THR A 33 -1.34 -10.89 1.84
C THR A 33 -1.74 -10.50 0.44
N ALA A 34 -3.02 -10.69 0.09
CA ALA A 34 -3.61 -9.94 -0.98
C ALA A 34 -3.30 -8.50 -0.58
N VAL A 35 -2.31 -7.92 -1.25
CA VAL A 35 -2.07 -6.49 -1.16
C VAL A 35 -3.39 -5.95 -1.65
N ALA A 36 -4.27 -5.59 -0.72
CA ALA A 36 -5.55 -4.99 -1.06
C ALA A 36 -5.16 -3.81 -1.91
N GLU A 37 -5.42 -3.88 -3.22
CA GLU A 37 -5.27 -2.74 -4.11
C GLU A 37 -6.21 -1.71 -3.52
N GLY A 38 -5.63 -0.81 -2.71
CA GLY A 38 -6.35 0.32 -2.18
C GLY A 38 -6.93 1.10 -3.35
N PRO A 39 -7.98 1.91 -3.12
CA PRO A 39 -8.54 2.75 -4.15
C PRO A 39 -7.41 3.52 -4.86
N ALA A 40 -7.26 3.27 -6.15
CA ALA A 40 -6.29 3.96 -6.99
C ALA A 40 -6.82 5.38 -7.21
N VAL A 41 -6.45 6.29 -6.31
CA VAL A 41 -6.71 7.72 -6.46
C VAL A 41 -5.72 8.28 -7.47
N ASP A 42 -6.22 8.91 -8.53
CA ASP A 42 -5.39 9.52 -9.56
C ASP A 42 -5.09 10.97 -9.16
N ILE A 43 -3.85 11.23 -8.75
CA ILE A 43 -3.44 12.56 -8.30
C ILE A 43 -2.80 13.29 -9.46
N ALA A 44 -3.45 14.36 -9.92
CA ALA A 44 -2.89 15.21 -10.97
C ALA A 44 -1.54 15.81 -10.53
N PRO A 45 -0.51 15.86 -11.40
CA PRO A 45 0.81 16.38 -11.03
C PRO A 45 0.82 17.84 -10.56
N ASN A 46 -0.18 18.62 -10.95
CA ASN A 46 -0.38 20.02 -10.59
C ASN A 46 -1.32 20.22 -9.40
N ASP A 47 -1.78 19.14 -8.76
CA ASP A 47 -2.63 19.22 -7.58
C ASP A 47 -1.82 19.80 -6.39
N PRO A 48 -2.35 20.80 -5.67
CA PRO A 48 -1.63 21.42 -4.55
C PRO A 48 -1.28 20.44 -3.42
N ILE A 49 -1.99 19.30 -3.28
CA ILE A 49 -1.69 18.30 -2.25
C ILE A 49 -0.32 17.65 -2.45
N VAL A 50 0.17 17.59 -3.69
CA VAL A 50 1.49 17.00 -4.01
C VAL A 50 2.60 17.82 -3.36
N ALA A 51 2.56 19.14 -3.52
CA ALA A 51 3.52 20.05 -2.92
C ALA A 51 3.44 20.00 -1.38
N TYR A 52 2.22 19.90 -0.84
CA TYR A 52 2.03 19.72 0.59
C TYR A 52 2.71 18.43 1.09
N PHE A 53 2.45 17.28 0.47
CA PHE A 53 3.06 16.00 0.85
C PHE A 53 4.58 15.99 0.72
N GLN A 54 5.14 16.68 -0.28
CA GLN A 54 6.59 16.80 -0.42
C GLN A 54 7.23 17.63 0.70
N SER A 55 6.52 18.66 1.19
CA SER A 55 6.98 19.52 2.29
C SER A 55 6.69 18.95 3.69
N ALA A 56 5.74 18.02 3.79
CA ALA A 56 5.28 17.48 5.06
C ALA A 56 6.32 16.53 5.68
N SER A 57 6.78 16.85 6.89
CA SER A 57 7.74 16.04 7.65
C SER A 57 7.08 14.94 8.50
N GLY A 58 6.06 14.24 7.98
CA GLY A 58 5.39 13.18 8.73
C GLY A 58 4.05 12.71 8.18
N VAL A 59 3.31 12.01 9.03
CA VAL A 59 1.97 11.49 8.72
C VAL A 59 0.98 12.65 8.61
N VAL A 60 0.18 12.64 7.55
CA VAL A 60 -0.84 13.65 7.26
C VAL A 60 -2.21 13.05 7.50
N GLU A 61 -3.05 13.74 8.28
CA GLU A 61 -4.45 13.40 8.46
C GLU A 61 -5.30 14.11 7.41
N ILE A 62 -6.07 13.34 6.63
CA ILE A 62 -6.85 13.89 5.51
C ILE A 62 -8.04 14.72 6.02
N ASP A 63 -8.65 14.31 7.13
CA ASP A 63 -9.78 15.03 7.71
C ASP A 63 -9.37 16.38 8.33
N SER A 64 -8.14 16.48 8.83
CA SER A 64 -7.60 17.67 9.50
C SER A 64 -6.87 18.63 8.53
N LEU A 65 -6.70 18.23 7.26
CA LEU A 65 -5.95 19.01 6.27
C LEU A 65 -6.76 20.21 5.77
N GLU A 66 -6.32 21.43 6.08
CA GLU A 66 -6.93 22.67 5.57
C GLU A 66 -6.35 23.06 4.19
N LEU A 67 -6.59 22.21 3.20
CA LEU A 67 -6.21 22.44 1.80
C LEU A 67 -7.40 22.15 0.88
N GLU A 68 -7.59 22.99 -0.13
CA GLU A 68 -8.52 22.74 -1.24
C GLU A 68 -7.77 21.97 -2.33
N SER A 69 -8.19 20.73 -2.59
CA SER A 69 -7.53 19.83 -3.53
C SER A 69 -8.54 18.77 -3.99
N PRO A 70 -8.73 18.58 -5.31
CA PRO A 70 -9.52 17.46 -5.83
C PRO A 70 -9.03 16.10 -5.32
N ALA A 71 -7.71 15.88 -5.29
CA ALA A 71 -7.14 14.64 -4.79
C ALA A 71 -7.40 14.41 -3.30
N LYS A 72 -7.46 15.46 -2.47
CA LYS A 72 -7.86 15.34 -1.06
C LYS A 72 -9.29 14.81 -0.93
N ASP A 73 -10.21 15.34 -1.73
CA ASP A 73 -11.61 14.92 -1.71
C ASP A 73 -11.77 13.47 -2.19
N GLU A 74 -11.01 13.07 -3.21
CA GLU A 74 -10.95 11.68 -3.67
C GLU A 74 -10.37 10.74 -2.61
N LEU A 75 -9.26 11.11 -1.94
CA LEU A 75 -8.70 10.36 -0.83
C LEU A 75 -9.72 10.19 0.31
N LYS A 76 -10.47 11.25 0.62
CA LYS A 76 -11.52 11.21 1.65
C LYS A 76 -12.67 10.31 1.24
N ALA A 77 -13.14 10.39 -0.02
CA ALA A 77 -14.20 9.55 -0.56
C ALA A 77 -13.79 8.06 -0.62
N ALA A 78 -12.50 7.80 -0.85
CA ALA A 78 -11.85 6.50 -0.77
C ALA A 78 -11.73 5.94 0.66
N GLY A 79 -12.14 6.70 1.69
CA GLY A 79 -12.06 6.29 3.09
C GLY A 79 -10.65 6.38 3.67
N VAL A 80 -9.73 7.10 3.02
CA VAL A 80 -8.38 7.34 3.55
C VAL A 80 -8.48 8.33 4.71
N LYS A 81 -7.94 7.92 5.86
CA LYS A 81 -7.86 8.73 7.09
C LYS A 81 -6.50 9.36 7.27
N MET A 82 -5.44 8.60 6.97
CA MET A 82 -4.07 9.08 7.06
C MET A 82 -3.29 8.74 5.80
N VAL A 83 -2.38 9.63 5.44
CA VAL A 83 -1.43 9.45 4.36
C VAL A 83 -0.03 9.64 4.90
N VAL A 84 0.87 8.74 4.52
CA VAL A 84 2.28 8.83 4.86
C VAL A 84 3.07 9.02 3.57
N PRO A 85 3.65 10.21 3.34
CA PRO A 85 4.50 10.45 2.17
C PRO A 85 5.73 9.56 2.17
N LEU A 86 6.02 8.91 1.05
CA LEU A 86 7.28 8.22 0.81
C LEU A 86 8.23 9.19 0.12
N ILE A 87 9.17 9.75 0.88
CA ILE A 87 10.16 10.70 0.36
C ILE A 87 11.53 10.00 0.24
N SER A 88 12.15 10.09 -0.93
CA SER A 88 13.53 9.63 -1.14
C SER A 88 14.31 10.73 -1.85
N GLN A 89 15.47 11.10 -1.29
CA GLN A 89 16.34 12.15 -1.85
C GLN A 89 15.63 13.50 -2.07
N GLY A 90 14.64 13.83 -1.23
CA GLY A 90 13.84 15.06 -1.35
C GLY A 90 12.71 15.00 -2.38
N GLU A 91 12.53 13.87 -3.05
CA GLU A 91 11.47 13.63 -4.03
C GLU A 91 10.35 12.79 -3.41
N LEU A 92 9.09 13.17 -3.65
CA LEU A 92 7.94 12.34 -3.32
C LEU A 92 7.83 11.21 -4.35
N ILE A 93 8.11 9.98 -3.91
CA ILE A 93 8.14 8.80 -4.80
C ILE A 93 6.87 7.93 -4.69
N GLY A 94 6.00 8.23 -3.72
CA GLY A 94 4.76 7.50 -3.49
C GLY A 94 4.07 7.89 -2.18
N LEU A 95 2.91 7.29 -1.94
CA LEU A 95 2.08 7.50 -0.76
C LEU A 95 1.73 6.15 -0.13
N LEU A 96 1.70 6.11 1.20
CA LEU A 96 1.11 5.02 1.97
C LEU A 96 -0.20 5.50 2.59
N ASN A 97 -1.32 4.96 2.12
CA ASN A 97 -2.65 5.35 2.54
C ASN A 97 -3.19 4.39 3.60
N LEU A 98 -3.76 4.94 4.65
CA LEU A 98 -4.39 4.19 5.73
C LEU A 98 -5.84 4.64 5.86
N GLY A 99 -6.76 3.67 5.84
CA GLY A 99 -8.15 3.89 6.19
C GLY A 99 -8.37 3.89 7.71
N SER A 100 -9.62 3.73 8.14
CA SER A 100 -9.93 3.55 9.55
C SER A 100 -9.27 2.28 10.11
N ARG A 101 -8.84 2.36 11.37
CA ARG A 101 -8.31 1.20 12.10
C ARG A 101 -9.43 0.18 12.32
N LEU A 102 -9.11 -1.12 12.16
CA LEU A 102 -10.08 -2.20 12.38
C LEU A 102 -10.61 -2.27 13.82
N SER A 103 -9.87 -1.72 14.78
CA SER A 103 -10.29 -1.64 16.18
C SER A 103 -11.19 -0.44 16.48
N GLU A 104 -11.57 0.35 15.45
CA GLU A 104 -12.39 1.58 15.56
C GLU A 104 -11.78 2.68 16.45
N GLN A 105 -10.53 2.51 16.86
CA GLN A 105 -9.78 3.52 17.61
C GLN A 105 -8.98 4.40 16.67
N ASP A 106 -8.81 5.66 17.05
CA ASP A 106 -7.90 6.56 16.37
C ASP A 106 -6.45 6.05 16.44
N TYR A 107 -5.67 6.42 15.43
CA TYR A 107 -4.24 6.17 15.43
C TYR A 107 -3.56 6.98 16.53
N SER A 108 -2.74 6.33 17.34
CA SER A 108 -2.01 7.00 18.41
C SER A 108 -0.84 7.83 17.87
N ALA A 109 -0.22 8.64 18.74
CA ALA A 109 1.03 9.32 18.40
C ALA A 109 2.16 8.32 18.11
N ASP A 110 2.19 7.19 18.83
CA ASP A 110 3.17 6.13 18.63
C ASP A 110 2.98 5.42 17.28
N ASP A 111 1.73 5.19 16.86
CA ASP A 111 1.42 4.64 15.54
C ASP A 111 1.92 5.58 14.43
N ARG A 112 1.69 6.89 14.57
CA ARG A 112 2.16 7.90 13.62
C ARG A 112 3.68 7.92 13.54
N LYS A 113 4.37 7.85 14.67
CA LYS A 113 5.84 7.77 14.72
C LYS A 113 6.36 6.48 14.06
N LEU A 114 5.71 5.35 14.33
CA LEU A 114 6.05 4.07 13.70
C LEU A 114 5.90 4.16 12.18
N LEU A 115 4.79 4.70 11.71
CA LEU A 115 4.52 4.86 10.28
C LEU A 115 5.51 5.80 9.58
N ALA A 116 5.88 6.91 10.22
CA ALA A 116 6.90 7.81 9.71
C ALA A 116 8.27 7.11 9.58
N ASN A 117 8.67 6.33 10.60
CA ASN A 117 9.90 5.55 10.56
C ASN A 117 9.87 4.47 9.47
N LEU A 118 8.71 3.80 9.31
CA LEU A 118 8.51 2.82 8.24
C LEU A 118 8.67 3.47 6.88
N ALA A 119 8.03 4.63 6.64
CA ALA A 119 8.15 5.36 5.38
C ALA A 119 9.59 5.77 5.08
N ALA A 120 10.33 6.26 6.08
CA ALA A 120 11.74 6.63 5.93
C ALA A 120 12.63 5.46 5.49
N GLN A 121 12.34 4.25 5.97
CA GLN A 121 13.08 3.03 5.59
C GLN A 121 12.58 2.43 4.27
N ALA A 122 11.28 2.48 4.02
CA ALA A 122 10.65 1.88 2.85
C ALA A 122 10.89 2.70 1.57
N ALA A 123 10.91 4.03 1.67
CA ALA A 123 10.99 4.90 0.50
C ALA A 123 12.22 4.61 -0.39
N PRO A 124 13.47 4.52 0.13
CA PRO A 124 14.61 4.16 -0.70
C PRO A 124 14.46 2.79 -1.40
N ALA A 125 13.90 1.80 -0.72
CA ALA A 125 13.68 0.47 -1.28
C ALA A 125 12.63 0.49 -2.41
N VAL A 126 11.54 1.24 -2.23
CA VAL A 126 10.51 1.45 -3.26
C VAL A 126 11.11 2.14 -4.49
N ARG A 127 11.95 3.17 -4.30
CA ARG A 127 12.64 3.85 -5.42
C ARG A 127 13.50 2.88 -6.22
N VAL A 128 14.29 2.05 -5.55
CA VAL A 128 15.10 1.02 -6.24
C VAL A 128 14.20 0.05 -7.01
N GLY A 129 13.12 -0.43 -6.42
CA GLY A 129 12.16 -1.31 -7.10
C GLY A 129 11.44 -0.66 -8.29
N GLN A 130 11.22 0.66 -8.26
CA GLN A 130 10.71 1.42 -9.41
C GLN A 130 11.77 1.52 -10.53
N LEU A 131 13.03 1.78 -10.18
CA LEU A 131 14.13 1.87 -11.15
C LEU A 131 14.38 0.55 -11.87
N VAL A 132 14.39 -0.57 -11.15
CA VAL A 132 14.56 -1.90 -11.75
C VAL A 132 13.44 -2.18 -12.75
N ARG A 133 12.17 -1.90 -12.40
CA ARG A 133 11.03 -2.09 -13.30
C ARG A 133 11.10 -1.22 -14.56
N GLN A 134 11.68 -0.03 -14.48
CA GLN A 134 11.89 0.84 -15.65
C GLN A 134 12.97 0.31 -16.60
N GLN A 135 13.95 -0.46 -16.11
CA GLN A 135 15.02 -1.04 -16.92
C GLN A 135 14.60 -2.36 -17.60
N GLU A 136 13.60 -3.05 -17.05
CA GLU A 136 13.07 -4.31 -17.59
C GLU A 136 11.99 -4.11 -18.68
N ALA A 137 11.53 -2.86 -18.88
CA ALA A 137 10.52 -2.47 -19.87
C ALA A 137 11.15 -2.00 -21.20
#